data_AF-A0A8J6W1S8-F1
#
_entry.id   AF-A0A8J6W1S8-F1
#
_cell.length_a   1.000
_cell.length_b   1.000
_cell.length_c   1.000
_cell.angle_alpha   90.00
_cell.angle_beta   90.00
_cell.angle_gamma   90.00
#
_symmetry.space_group_name_H-M   'P 1'
#
loop_
_entity.id
_entity.type
_entity.pdbx_description
1 polymer ?
#
loop_
_entity_poly.entity_id
_entity_poly.type
_entity_poly.pdbx_seq_one_letter_code
_entity_poly.pdbx_strand_id
1 'polypeptide(L)'
;MDTHPIANEIDWNPILLRLQMKESRPTPAYPGDLKAALLNHAGLFNHPKGEAAYQMAVEIARLTTCCDPEVVYWFSRIVSLMDA
;
A
#
# COMPACT_ATOMS: atom_id res chain seq x y z
N MET A 1 13.76 -16.96 -25.17
CA MET A 1 12.37 -16.71 -24.72
C MET A 1 12.43 -16.68 -23.22
N ASP A 2 12.77 -15.51 -22.68
CA ASP A 2 12.85 -15.29 -21.24
C ASP A 2 11.43 -15.05 -20.73
N THR A 3 10.76 -16.13 -20.33
CA THR A 3 9.56 -16.02 -19.52
C THR A 3 9.99 -15.53 -18.14
N HIS A 4 10.10 -14.21 -17.98
CA HIS A 4 10.00 -13.62 -16.66
C HIS A 4 8.69 -14.14 -16.05
N PRO A 5 8.72 -14.83 -14.90
CA PRO A 5 7.49 -15.17 -14.23
C PRO A 5 6.78 -13.86 -13.97
N ILE A 6 5.51 -13.75 -14.39
CA ILE A 6 4.64 -12.68 -13.95
C ILE A 6 4.66 -12.80 -12.42
N ALA A 7 5.43 -11.94 -11.75
CA ALA A 7 5.45 -11.85 -10.31
C ALA A 7 3.99 -11.78 -9.88
N ASN A 8 3.54 -12.72 -9.04
CA ASN A 8 2.15 -12.81 -8.61
C ASN A 8 1.66 -11.42 -8.22
N GLU A 9 0.84 -10.82 -9.09
CA GLU A 9 0.40 -9.45 -8.91
C GLU A 9 -0.48 -9.43 -7.66
N ILE A 10 -0.03 -8.72 -6.63
CA ILE A 10 -0.73 -8.65 -5.34
C ILE A 10 -2.07 -7.96 -5.60
N ASP A 11 -3.18 -8.65 -5.35
CA ASP A 11 -4.52 -8.07 -5.47
C ASP A 11 -4.79 -7.13 -4.29
N TRP A 12 -4.84 -5.83 -4.52
CA TRP A 12 -5.07 -4.81 -3.48
C TRP A 12 -6.54 -4.53 -3.18
N ASN A 13 -7.48 -5.14 -3.94
CA ASN A 13 -8.92 -4.94 -3.74
C ASN A 13 -9.39 -5.20 -2.30
N PRO A 14 -8.89 -6.21 -1.57
CA PRO A 14 -9.30 -6.44 -0.18
C PRO A 14 -8.97 -5.28 0.77
N ILE A 15 -7.92 -4.51 0.50
CA ILE A 15 -7.57 -3.31 1.27
C ILE A 15 -8.43 -2.13 0.84
N LEU A 16 -8.59 -1.93 -0.48
CA LEU A 16 -9.34 -0.81 -1.04
C LEU A 16 -10.83 -0.85 -0.64
N LEU A 17 -11.44 -2.04 -0.65
CA LEU A 17 -12.85 -2.23 -0.26
C LEU A 17 -13.13 -1.93 1.22
N ARG A 18 -12.08 -1.91 2.06
CA ARG A 18 -12.20 -1.56 3.48
C ARG A 18 -12.08 -0.08 3.75
N LEU A 19 -11.68 0.73 2.78
CA LEU A 19 -11.65 2.18 2.92
C LEU A 19 -13.07 2.71 3.10
N GLN A 20 -13.26 3.56 4.11
CA GLN A 20 -14.57 4.09 4.47
C GLN A 20 -14.56 5.61 4.43
N MET A 21 -15.61 6.21 3.86
CA MET A 21 -15.88 7.62 4.06
C MET A 21 -16.30 7.85 5.51
N LYS A 22 -15.63 8.76 6.20
CA LYS A 22 -16.04 9.25 7.52
C LYS A 22 -16.61 10.64 7.35
N GLU A 23 -17.74 10.95 7.99
CA GLU A 23 -18.39 12.26 7.91
C GLU A 23 -17.44 13.42 8.27
N SER A 24 -16.44 13.16 9.10
CA SER A 24 -15.43 14.13 9.54
C SER A 24 -14.23 14.28 8.61
N ARG A 25 -14.14 13.54 7.49
CA ARG A 25 -12.99 13.56 6.58
C ARG A 25 -13.41 13.75 5.11
N PRO A 26 -12.67 14.57 4.34
CA PRO A 26 -12.94 14.77 2.93
C PRO A 26 -12.54 13.57 2.07
N THR A 27 -11.74 12.64 2.61
CA THR A 27 -11.21 11.48 1.90
C THR A 27 -11.49 10.19 2.67
N PRO A 28 -11.62 9.04 1.96
CA PRO A 28 -11.76 7.75 2.62
C PRO A 28 -10.58 7.45 3.52
N ALA A 29 -10.85 6.80 4.66
CA ALA A 29 -9.84 6.36 5.59
C ALA A 29 -9.99 4.88 5.89
N TYR A 30 -8.88 4.20 6.11
CA TYR A 30 -8.87 2.81 6.52
C TYR A 30 -9.30 2.70 8.00
N PRO A 31 -10.26 1.83 8.34
CA PRO A 31 -10.74 1.66 9.71
C PRO A 31 -9.77 0.76 10.48
N GLY A 32 -8.58 1.27 10.79
CA GLY A 32 -7.56 0.53 11.55
C GLY A 32 -6.13 0.98 11.23
N ASP A 33 -5.17 0.12 11.54
CA ASP A 33 -3.76 0.34 11.20
C ASP A 33 -3.52 -0.03 9.72
N LEU A 34 -3.50 1.00 8.87
CA LEU A 34 -3.26 0.85 7.44
C LEU A 34 -1.89 0.23 7.15
N LYS A 35 -0.86 0.61 7.90
CA LYS A 35 0.51 0.11 7.72
C LYS A 35 0.57 -1.38 7.97
N ALA A 36 0.08 -1.83 9.13
CA ALA A 36 0.07 -3.24 9.47
C ALA A 36 -0.74 -4.06 8.44
N ALA A 37 -1.86 -3.52 7.96
CA ALA A 37 -2.67 -4.17 6.94
C ALA A 37 -1.91 -4.32 5.60
N LEU A 38 -1.29 -3.25 5.12
CA LEU A 38 -0.51 -3.24 3.88
C LEU A 38 0.69 -4.20 3.95
N LEU A 39 1.46 -4.14 5.04
CA LEU A 39 2.63 -5.00 5.23
C LEU A 39 2.25 -6.48 5.32
N ASN A 40 1.18 -6.82 6.05
CA ASN A 40 0.71 -8.20 6.13
C ASN A 40 0.20 -8.70 4.79
N HIS A 41 -0.61 -7.88 4.09
CA HIS A 41 -1.17 -8.24 2.79
C HIS A 41 -0.10 -8.48 1.73
N ALA A 42 1.00 -7.72 1.78
CA ALA A 42 2.13 -7.88 0.89
C ALA A 42 3.14 -8.97 1.30
N GLY A 43 2.94 -9.64 2.44
CA GLY A 43 3.94 -10.55 3.00
C GLY A 43 5.22 -9.86 3.49
N LEU A 44 5.18 -8.54 3.73
CA LEU A 44 6.32 -7.70 4.08
C LEU A 44 6.40 -7.33 5.57
N PHE A 45 5.54 -7.90 6.42
CA PHE A 45 5.47 -7.55 7.85
C PHE A 45 6.81 -7.70 8.58
N ASN A 46 7.58 -8.73 8.25
CA ASN A 46 8.91 -8.98 8.80
C ASN A 46 10.04 -8.66 7.79
N HIS A 47 9.71 -8.09 6.63
CA HIS A 47 10.69 -7.83 5.59
C HIS A 47 11.49 -6.56 5.93
N PRO A 48 12.83 -6.56 5.83
CA PRO A 48 13.66 -5.44 6.25
C PRO A 48 13.35 -4.14 5.49
N LYS A 49 12.83 -4.25 4.26
CA LYS A 49 12.42 -3.08 3.45
C LYS A 49 10.93 -2.73 3.57
N GLY A 50 10.11 -3.52 4.28
CA GLY A 50 8.67 -3.30 4.38
C GLY A 50 8.33 -1.94 4.97
N GLU A 51 8.95 -1.62 6.11
CA GLU A 51 8.82 -0.31 6.75
C GLU A 51 9.19 0.84 5.81
N ALA A 52 10.36 0.72 5.16
CA ALA A 52 10.88 1.76 4.29
C ALA A 52 9.96 2.00 3.08
N ALA A 53 9.40 0.93 2.50
CA ALA A 53 8.42 1.04 1.42
C ALA A 53 7.15 1.77 1.87
N TYR A 54 6.65 1.48 3.08
CA TYR A 54 5.49 2.19 3.63
C TYR A 54 5.79 3.67 3.88
N GLN A 55 6.91 3.99 4.51
CA GLN A 55 7.28 5.39 4.78
C GLN A 55 7.44 6.17 3.48
N MET A 56 8.07 5.58 2.46
CA MET A 56 8.19 6.22 1.15
C MET A 56 6.82 6.46 0.50
N ALA A 57 5.87 5.53 0.60
CA ALA A 57 4.51 5.74 0.11
C ALA A 57 3.81 6.92 0.81
N VAL A 58 4.00 7.05 2.14
CA VAL A 58 3.48 8.17 2.93
C VAL A 58 4.13 9.49 2.52
N GLU A 59 5.45 9.50 2.32
CA GLU A 59 6.20 10.70 1.90
C GLU A 59 5.75 11.19 0.52
N ILE A 60 5.51 10.28 -0.44
CA ILE A 60 4.98 10.67 -1.75
C ILE A 60 3.56 11.22 -1.61
N ALA A 61 2.68 10.53 -0.85
CA ALA A 61 1.31 10.98 -0.63
C ALA A 61 1.24 12.35 0.06
N ARG A 62 2.21 12.70 0.90
CA ARG A 62 2.29 14.03 1.55
C ARG A 62 2.49 15.18 0.58
N LEU A 63 3.03 14.93 -0.62
CA LEU A 63 3.21 15.96 -1.65
C LEU A 63 1.91 16.30 -2.38
N THR A 64 0.83 15.58 -2.10
CA THR A 64 -0.45 15.63 -2.80
C THR A 64 -1.61 15.66 -1.81
N THR A 65 -2.42 14.60 -1.69
CA THR A 65 -3.64 14.60 -0.85
C THR A 65 -3.43 14.00 0.53
N CYS A 66 -2.33 13.27 0.73
CA CYS A 66 -1.96 12.59 1.97
C CYS A 66 -3.10 11.74 2.54
N CYS A 67 -3.83 11.03 1.68
CA CYS A 67 -4.96 10.17 2.08
C CYS A 67 -4.62 8.68 1.99
N ASP A 68 -5.34 7.87 2.76
CA ASP A 68 -5.14 6.42 2.81
C ASP A 68 -5.24 5.73 1.43
N PRO A 69 -6.20 6.06 0.53
CA PRO A 69 -6.21 5.52 -0.83
C PRO A 69 -4.92 5.80 -1.60
N GLU A 70 -4.36 6.99 -1.44
CA GLU A 70 -3.13 7.38 -2.13
C GLU A 70 -1.90 6.68 -1.54
N VAL A 71 -1.88 6.50 -0.22
CA VAL A 71 -0.84 5.68 0.44
C VAL A 71 -0.90 4.24 -0.05
N VAL A 72 -2.09 3.64 -0.17
CA VAL A 72 -2.27 2.29 -0.74
C VAL A 72 -1.76 2.22 -2.18
N TYR A 73 -2.06 3.24 -3.00
CA TYR A 73 -1.60 3.32 -4.38
C TYR A 73 -0.07 3.41 -4.48
N TRP A 74 0.57 4.31 -3.74
CA TRP A 74 2.03 4.44 -3.82
C TRP A 74 2.74 3.21 -3.25
N PHE A 75 2.20 2.63 -2.17
CA PHE A 75 2.75 1.41 -1.60
C PHE A 75 2.70 0.25 -2.59
N SER A 76 1.59 0.05 -3.30
CA SER A 76 1.48 -1.03 -4.29
C SER A 76 2.50 -0.88 -5.43
N ARG A 77 2.73 0.36 -5.89
CA ARG A 77 3.74 0.65 -6.93
C ARG A 77 5.16 0.39 -6.42
N ILE A 78 5.47 0.76 -5.19
CA ILE A 78 6.79 0.50 -4.60
C ILE A 78 7.02 -1.01 -4.47
N VAL A 79 6.05 -1.74 -3.92
CA VAL A 79 6.15 -3.20 -3.75
C VAL A 79 6.29 -3.92 -5.09
N SER A 80 5.59 -3.48 -6.14
CA SER A 80 5.75 -4.07 -7.49
C SER A 80 7.15 -3.91 -8.10
N LEU A 81 7.96 -2.99 -7.56
CA LEU A 81 9.33 -2.73 -7.98
C LEU A 81 10.37 -3.35 -7.03
N MET A 82 9.94 -3.99 -5.95
CA MET A 82 10.84 -4.68 -5.04
C MET A 82 11.27 -6.01 -5.66
N ASP A 83 12.59 -6.23 -5.72
CA ASP A 83 13.14 -7.54 -6.04
C ASP A 83 12.72 -8.54 -4.95
N ALA A 84 12.23 -9.71 -5.37
CA ALA A 84 11.84 -10.82 -4.50
C ALA A 84 13.06 -11.53 -3.88
#